data_AF-A0A3M2TEH4-F1
#
_entry.id   AF-A0A3M2TEH4-F1
#
_cell.length_a   1.000
_cell.length_b   1.000
_cell.length_c   1.000
_cell.angle_alpha   90.00
_cell.angle_beta   90.00
_cell.angle_gamma   90.00
#
_symmetry.space_group_name_H-M   'P 1'
#
loop_
_entity.id
_entity.type
_entity.pdbx_description
1 polymer ?
#
loop_
_entity_poly.entity_id
_entity_poly.type
_entity_poly.pdbx_seq_one_letter_code
_entity_poly.pdbx_strand_id
1 'polypeptide(L)'
;MPPAYKRLDADNCVFLFVDHQAGLIQLARDFEPHEFHTNVMGLSRVASYYKAPSVLTTSFETGPNGPIVKEIPDILPEAPVIRRRGQINAMDNEDFANAVRATGKKQVIIR
;
A
#
# COMPACT_ATOMS: atom_id res chain seq x y z
N MET A 1 -25.34 -15.34 -20.23
CA MET A 1 -23.89 -15.60 -20.30
C MET A 1 -23.29 -15.33 -18.94
N PRO A 2 -22.39 -16.19 -18.41
CA PRO A 2 -21.70 -15.89 -17.17
C PRO A 2 -20.84 -14.63 -17.33
N PRO A 3 -20.66 -13.82 -16.27
CA PRO A 3 -19.78 -12.66 -16.31
C PRO A 3 -18.34 -13.08 -16.62
N ALA A 4 -17.62 -12.24 -17.37
CA ALA A 4 -16.24 -12.51 -17.74
C ALA A 4 -15.33 -12.54 -16.50
N TYR A 5 -14.43 -13.52 -16.42
CA TYR A 5 -13.46 -13.60 -15.34
C TYR A 5 -12.37 -12.54 -15.52
N LYS A 6 -12.42 -11.49 -14.70
CA LYS A 6 -11.42 -10.42 -14.66
C LYS A 6 -10.24 -10.83 -13.77
N ARG A 7 -9.31 -11.61 -14.31
CA ARG A 7 -8.07 -11.99 -13.60
C ARG A 7 -7.13 -10.80 -13.43
N LEU A 8 -6.27 -10.87 -12.42
CA LEU A 8 -5.16 -9.92 -12.27
C LEU A 8 -4.19 -10.06 -13.45
N ASP A 9 -3.66 -8.92 -13.87
CA ASP A 9 -2.70 -8.77 -14.94
C ASP A 9 -1.51 -7.96 -14.39
N ALA A 10 -0.34 -8.58 -14.37
CA ALA A 10 0.87 -7.99 -13.82
C ALA A 10 1.22 -6.65 -14.49
N ASP A 11 0.93 -6.51 -15.79
CA ASP A 11 1.21 -5.29 -16.54
C ASP A 11 0.14 -4.20 -16.36
N ASN A 12 -1.00 -4.52 -15.73
CA ASN A 12 -2.13 -3.62 -15.57
C ASN A 12 -2.54 -3.38 -14.10
N CYS A 13 -1.67 -3.76 -13.15
CA CYS A 13 -1.91 -3.59 -11.72
C CYS A 13 -0.96 -2.59 -11.05
N VAL A 14 -1.45 -1.96 -9.99
CA VAL A 14 -0.70 -1.12 -9.05
C VAL A 14 -0.94 -1.63 -7.63
N PHE A 15 0.10 -1.61 -6.80
CA PHE A 15 0.03 -1.96 -5.39
C PHE A 15 -0.04 -0.70 -4.52
N LEU A 16 -1.01 -0.65 -3.60
CA LEU A 16 -1.16 0.45 -2.65
C LEU A 16 -0.96 -0.10 -1.24
N PHE A 17 -0.01 0.45 -0.50
CA PHE A 17 0.19 0.13 0.91
C PHE A 17 -0.24 1.33 1.74
N VAL A 18 -1.37 1.18 2.43
CA VAL A 18 -2.02 2.28 3.15
C VAL A 18 -1.76 2.10 4.63
N ASP A 19 -1.08 3.08 5.23
CA ASP A 19 -1.00 3.31 6.67
C ASP A 19 -0.47 2.12 7.51
N HIS A 20 0.46 1.34 6.94
CA HIS A 20 1.22 0.30 7.65
C HIS A 20 2.25 0.92 8.58
N GLN A 21 1.76 1.61 9.61
CA GLN A 21 2.54 2.44 10.52
C GLN A 21 2.74 1.74 11.87
N ALA A 22 3.87 1.98 12.51
CA ALA A 22 4.29 1.28 13.72
C ALA A 22 3.29 1.38 14.88
N GLY A 23 2.57 2.50 15.01
CA GLY A 23 1.52 2.67 16.01
C GLY A 23 0.20 2.01 15.61
N LEU A 24 -0.22 2.14 14.35
CA LEU A 24 -1.50 1.60 13.86
C LEU A 24 -1.52 0.07 13.81
N ILE A 25 -0.40 -0.57 13.45
CA ILE A 25 -0.31 -2.04 13.38
C ILE A 25 -0.56 -2.68 14.75
N GLN A 26 -0.26 -2.00 15.86
CA GLN A 26 -0.54 -2.50 17.22
C GLN A 26 -2.05 -2.60 17.53
N LEU A 27 -2.89 -1.97 16.72
CA LEU A 27 -4.34 -2.00 16.82
C LEU A 27 -4.96 -3.16 16.04
N ALA A 28 -4.21 -3.81 15.14
CA ALA A 28 -4.67 -5.02 14.45
C ALA A 28 -4.69 -6.20 15.42
N ARG A 29 -5.86 -6.86 15.52
CA ARG A 29 -6.11 -7.96 16.49
C ARG A 29 -6.81 -9.17 15.86
N ASP A 30 -7.15 -9.06 14.59
CA ASP A 30 -7.76 -10.10 13.77
C ASP A 30 -6.73 -11.10 13.22
N PHE A 31 -5.44 -10.74 13.24
CA PHE A 31 -4.32 -11.60 12.88
C PHE A 31 -3.31 -11.68 14.02
N GLU A 32 -2.58 -12.79 14.09
CA GLU A 32 -1.40 -12.87 14.94
C GLU A 32 -0.31 -11.92 14.38
N PRO A 33 0.41 -11.15 15.23
CA PRO A 33 1.36 -10.13 14.76
C PRO A 33 2.42 -10.62 13.77
N HIS A 34 3.00 -11.80 13.97
CA HIS A 34 3.99 -12.38 13.07
C HIS A 34 3.38 -12.80 11.73
N GLU A 35 2.17 -13.39 11.74
CA GLU A 35 1.42 -13.68 10.51
C GLU A 35 1.11 -12.40 9.73
N PHE A 36 0.59 -11.37 10.41
CA PHE A 36 0.27 -10.09 9.79
C PHE A 36 1.49 -9.48 9.10
N HIS A 37 2.61 -9.39 9.83
CA HIS A 37 3.87 -8.90 9.30
C HIS A 37 4.33 -9.72 8.08
N THR A 38 4.30 -11.04 8.18
CA THR A 38 4.75 -11.94 7.10
C THR A 38 3.92 -11.77 5.83
N ASN A 39 2.61 -11.62 5.97
CA ASN A 39 1.69 -11.42 4.85
C ASN A 39 1.93 -10.08 4.13
N VAL A 40 2.14 -9.00 4.89
CA VAL A 40 2.47 -7.67 4.33
C VAL A 40 3.80 -7.73 3.57
N MET A 41 4.84 -8.32 4.18
CA MET A 41 6.15 -8.49 3.53
C MET A 41 6.08 -9.37 2.29
N GLY A 42 5.26 -10.42 2.32
CA GLY A 42 4.98 -11.26 1.16
C GLY A 42 4.42 -10.45 0.01
N LEU A 43 3.40 -9.61 0.27
CA LEU A 43 2.79 -8.75 -0.74
C LEU A 43 3.76 -7.70 -1.29
N SER A 44 4.56 -7.06 -0.42
CA SER A 44 5.61 -6.12 -0.86
C SER A 44 6.64 -6.78 -1.77
N ARG A 45 7.05 -8.02 -1.45
CA ARG A 45 7.96 -8.79 -2.31
C ARG A 45 7.32 -9.22 -3.62
N VAL A 46 6.03 -9.52 -3.65
CA VAL A 46 5.29 -9.80 -4.90
C VAL A 46 5.31 -8.56 -5.80
N ALA A 47 4.98 -7.38 -5.26
CA ALA A 47 5.03 -6.13 -6.01
C ALA A 47 6.43 -5.86 -6.60
N SER A 48 7.47 -6.05 -5.76
CA SER A 48 8.87 -5.91 -6.16
C SER A 48 9.28 -6.92 -7.24
N TYR A 49 8.92 -8.20 -7.08
CA TYR A 49 9.25 -9.29 -8.01
C TYR A 49 8.69 -9.03 -9.41
N TYR A 50 7.42 -8.62 -9.51
CA TYR A 50 6.78 -8.28 -10.78
C TYR A 50 7.16 -6.88 -11.30
N LYS A 51 7.94 -6.10 -10.53
CA LYS A 51 8.25 -4.70 -10.82
C LYS A 51 6.98 -3.87 -11.03
N ALA A 52 5.92 -4.23 -10.33
CA ALA A 52 4.64 -3.56 -10.43
C ALA A 52 4.75 -2.19 -9.74
N PRO A 53 4.15 -1.13 -10.32
CA PRO A 53 4.16 0.18 -9.68
C PRO A 53 3.51 0.08 -8.30
N SER A 54 4.09 0.76 -7.33
CA SER A 54 3.62 0.78 -5.96
C SER A 54 3.53 2.22 -5.45
N VAL A 55 2.53 2.51 -4.62
CA VAL A 55 2.39 3.80 -3.92
C VAL A 55 2.21 3.51 -2.43
N LEU A 56 3.05 4.14 -1.62
CA LEU A 56 3.02 4.02 -0.17
C LEU A 56 2.37 5.28 0.40
N THR A 57 1.59 5.17 1.46
CA THR A 57 1.04 6.35 2.12
C THR A 57 0.91 6.15 3.62
N THR A 58 1.03 7.26 4.36
CA THR A 58 0.88 7.31 5.82
C THR A 58 -0.15 8.35 6.22
N SER A 59 -0.80 8.12 7.37
CA SER A 59 -1.71 9.05 8.02
C SER A 59 -1.09 9.56 9.31
N PHE A 60 -0.86 10.88 9.39
CA PHE A 60 -0.37 11.56 10.60
C PHE A 60 0.87 10.89 11.24
N GLU A 61 1.90 10.62 10.43
CA GLU A 61 3.05 9.79 10.85
C GLU A 61 3.94 10.38 11.95
N THR A 62 3.92 11.70 12.13
CA THR A 62 4.64 12.38 13.22
C THR A 62 3.86 12.36 14.54
N GLY A 63 2.66 11.79 14.54
CA GLY A 63 1.81 11.63 15.71
C GLY A 63 1.80 10.20 16.26
N PRO A 64 0.75 9.82 17.01
CA PRO A 64 0.63 8.50 17.64
C PRO A 64 0.62 7.33 16.64
N ASN A 65 0.25 7.58 15.38
CA ASN A 65 0.25 6.55 14.33
C ASN A 65 1.67 6.07 14.01
N GLY A 66 2.67 6.92 14.19
CA GLY A 66 4.09 6.62 13.97
C GLY A 66 4.49 6.53 12.49
N PRO A 67 5.77 6.27 12.19
CA PRO A 67 6.27 6.14 10.83
C PRO A 67 5.75 4.86 10.16
N ILE A 68 5.79 4.83 8.83
CA ILE A 68 5.64 3.57 8.06
C ILE A 68 6.70 2.57 8.51
N VAL A 69 6.34 1.29 8.60
CA VAL A 69 7.32 0.22 8.89
C VAL A 69 8.41 0.21 7.81
N LYS A 70 9.67 0.21 8.25
CA LYS A 70 10.84 0.49 7.40
C LYS A 70 11.03 -0.54 6.28
N GLU A 71 10.56 -1.76 6.51
CA GLU A 71 10.72 -2.89 5.62
C GLU A 71 9.99 -2.70 4.28
N ILE A 72 8.84 -2.01 4.26
CA ILE A 72 8.09 -1.77 3.02
C ILE A 72 8.87 -0.87 2.05
N PRO A 73 9.32 0.35 2.44
CA PRO A 73 10.15 1.18 1.56
C PRO A 73 11.54 0.56 1.29
N ASP A 74 12.10 -0.25 2.19
CA ASP A 74 13.34 -0.99 1.89
C ASP A 74 13.14 -2.01 0.74
N ILE A 75 11.97 -2.67 0.66
CA ILE A 75 11.62 -3.62 -0.40
C ILE A 75 11.19 -2.90 -1.70
N LEU A 76 10.59 -1.73 -1.56
CA LEU A 76 10.02 -0.91 -2.65
C LEU A 76 10.65 0.50 -2.65
N PRO A 77 11.97 0.64 -2.88
CA PRO A 77 12.67 1.91 -2.72
C PRO A 77 12.23 2.99 -3.71
N GLU A 78 11.72 2.60 -4.89
CA GLU A 78 11.25 3.51 -5.93
C GLU A 78 9.79 3.95 -5.72
N ALA A 79 9.08 3.37 -4.75
CA ALA A 79 7.68 3.71 -4.51
C ALA A 79 7.59 5.05 -3.76
N PRO A 80 6.82 6.03 -4.25
CA PRO A 80 6.61 7.28 -3.53
C PRO A 80 5.90 7.04 -2.19
N VAL A 81 6.36 7.71 -1.14
CA VAL A 81 5.74 7.71 0.19
C VAL A 81 4.98 9.03 0.39
N ILE A 82 3.67 9.00 0.21
CA ILE A 82 2.78 10.16 0.34
C ILE A 82 2.30 10.30 1.79
N ARG A 83 2.72 11.39 2.45
CA ARG A 83 2.48 11.63 3.88
C ARG A 83 1.26 12.52 4.08
N ARG A 84 0.14 11.93 4.48
CA ARG A 84 -1.13 12.66 4.67
C ARG A 84 -1.17 13.27 6.07
N ARG A 85 -1.48 14.56 6.16
CA ARG A 85 -1.49 15.30 7.43
C ARG A 85 -2.82 15.20 8.20
N GLY A 86 -3.90 14.81 7.52
CA GLY A 86 -5.22 14.68 8.17
C GLY A 86 -6.30 13.96 7.35
N GLN A 87 -6.12 13.78 6.05
CA GLN A 87 -7.07 13.02 5.23
C GLN A 87 -7.05 11.55 5.61
N ILE A 88 -8.17 11.06 6.16
CA ILE A 88 -8.34 9.65 6.51
C ILE A 88 -8.39 8.81 5.23
N ASN A 89 -9.32 9.14 4.33
CA ASN A 89 -9.37 8.53 3.00
C ASN A 89 -8.18 9.01 2.16
N ALA A 90 -7.33 8.09 1.72
CA ALA A 90 -6.14 8.42 0.96
C ALA A 90 -6.45 9.09 -0.38
N MET A 91 -7.57 8.75 -1.02
CA MET A 91 -7.97 9.35 -2.30
C MET A 91 -8.41 10.82 -2.20
N ASP A 92 -8.70 11.31 -0.99
CA ASP A 92 -9.01 12.73 -0.74
C ASP A 92 -7.72 13.58 -0.69
N ASN A 93 -6.55 12.95 -0.65
CA ASN A 93 -5.27 13.63 -0.83
C ASN A 93 -4.90 13.63 -2.32
N GLU A 94 -4.77 14.84 -2.90
CA GLU A 94 -4.51 15.00 -4.33
C GLU A 94 -3.18 14.38 -4.77
N ASP A 95 -2.12 14.47 -3.95
CA ASP A 95 -0.82 13.87 -4.27
C ASP A 95 -0.93 12.35 -4.40
N PHE A 96 -1.65 11.70 -3.47
CA PHE A 96 -1.90 10.26 -3.52
C PHE A 96 -2.75 9.90 -4.74
N ALA A 97 -3.87 10.58 -4.95
CA ALA A 97 -4.76 10.31 -6.07
C ALA A 97 -4.04 10.51 -7.42
N ASN A 98 -3.18 11.51 -7.53
CA ASN A 98 -2.38 11.78 -8.72
C ASN A 98 -1.27 10.74 -8.90
N ALA A 99 -0.58 10.32 -7.83
CA ALA A 99 0.40 9.23 -7.90
C ALA A 99 -0.23 7.93 -8.40
N VAL A 100 -1.42 7.56 -7.90
CA VAL A 100 -2.16 6.38 -8.37
C VAL A 100 -2.55 6.52 -9.83
N ARG A 101 -3.13 7.66 -10.24
CA ARG A 101 -3.53 7.90 -11.64
C ARG A 101 -2.33 7.91 -12.60
N ALA A 102 -1.19 8.44 -12.17
CA ALA A 102 0.03 8.51 -12.96
C ALA A 102 0.59 7.13 -13.31
N THR A 103 0.25 6.08 -12.54
CA THR A 103 0.63 4.70 -12.88
C THR A 103 -0.04 4.19 -14.17
N GLY A 104 -1.16 4.80 -14.58
CA GLY A 104 -1.96 4.38 -15.73
C GLY A 104 -2.64 3.01 -15.57
N LYS A 105 -2.50 2.36 -14.40
CA LYS A 105 -3.01 1.01 -14.15
C LYS A 105 -4.51 1.03 -13.86
N LYS A 106 -5.20 -0.03 -14.28
CA LYS A 106 -6.66 -0.16 -14.08
C LYS A 106 -7.01 -1.06 -12.90
N GLN A 107 -6.10 -1.95 -12.50
CA GLN A 107 -6.31 -2.87 -11.40
C GLN A 107 -5.56 -2.37 -10.17
N VAL A 108 -6.26 -2.30 -9.05
CA VAL A 108 -5.69 -1.82 -7.78
C VAL A 108 -5.65 -3.00 -6.82
N ILE A 109 -4.44 -3.32 -6.34
CA ILE A 109 -4.21 -4.27 -5.26
C ILE A 109 -3.89 -3.42 -4.04
N ILE A 110 -4.75 -3.46 -3.03
CA ILE A 110 -4.64 -2.61 -1.85
C ILE A 110 -4.42 -3.47 -0.62
N ARG A 111 -3.49 -3.03 0.24
CA ARG A 111 -3.31 -3.59 1.56
C ARG A 111 -3.24 -2.50 2.61
#